data_AF-B2TL25-F1
#
_entry.id   AF-B2TL25-F1
#
_cell.length_a   1.000
_cell.length_b   1.000
_cell.length_c   1.000
_cell.angle_alpha   90.00
_cell.angle_beta   90.00
_cell.angle_gamma   90.00
#
_symmetry.space_group_name_H-M   'P 1'
#
loop_
_entity.id
_entity.type
_entity.pdbx_description
1 polymer ?
#
loop_
_entity_poly.entity_id
_entity_poly.type
_entity_poly.pdbx_seq_one_letter_code
_entity_poly.pdbx_strand_id
1 'polypeptide(L)'
;MHISTKKRFNKIGDKFIKIDYDLSTIRWVISEVRNTIWDMNQTEFKKLISIPSSILKEDAYIKDYEMWQKENKGYLLSNLSDFKEKYFIELKEKIYSDKYSINDMLETIDYMVDNFDNLQENHSGKMEMPLRNIELGFRNLDISNKKALTSKGELFSKYIENAVNGAL
;
A
#
# COMPACT_ATOMS: atom_id res chain seq x y z
N MET A 1 17.01 6.08 -2.74
CA MET A 1 16.70 6.12 -1.30
C MET A 1 17.79 6.73 -0.40
N HIS A 2 17.49 7.86 0.23
CA HIS A 2 18.30 8.57 1.23
C HIS A 2 18.45 7.81 2.56
N ILE A 3 19.56 8.06 3.27
CA ILE A 3 19.90 7.37 4.53
C ILE A 3 18.85 7.55 5.64
N SER A 4 18.18 8.70 5.72
CA SER A 4 17.12 8.96 6.69
C SER A 4 15.89 8.07 6.43
N THR A 5 15.54 7.88 5.16
CA THR A 5 14.46 6.98 4.73
C THR A 5 14.80 5.53 5.04
N LYS A 6 16.04 5.09 4.72
CA LYS A 6 16.51 3.73 5.06
C LYS A 6 16.38 3.44 6.56
N LYS A 7 16.77 4.38 7.42
CA LYS A 7 16.64 4.25 8.90
C LYS A 7 15.19 4.06 9.35
N ARG A 8 14.22 4.77 8.75
CA ARG A 8 12.80 4.63 9.10
C ARG A 8 12.27 3.25 8.71
N PHE A 9 12.59 2.77 7.51
CA PHE A 9 12.22 1.42 7.07
C PHE A 9 12.89 0.32 7.91
N ASN A 10 14.18 0.43 8.22
CA ASN A 10 14.86 -0.54 9.10
C ASN A 10 14.18 -0.65 10.47
N LYS A 11 13.70 0.47 11.03
CA LYS A 11 12.92 0.45 12.28
C LYS A 11 11.61 -0.34 12.15
N ILE A 12 10.99 -0.33 10.97
CA ILE A 12 9.83 -1.18 10.67
C ILE A 12 10.26 -2.64 10.54
N GLY A 13 11.37 -2.92 9.84
CA GLY A 13 11.96 -4.25 9.71
C GLY A 13 12.20 -4.92 11.07
N ASP A 14 12.78 -4.17 12.02
CA ASP A 14 13.03 -4.65 13.38
C ASP A 14 11.75 -5.09 14.11
N LYS A 15 10.61 -4.42 13.87
CA LYS A 15 9.31 -4.82 14.43
C LYS A 15 8.86 -6.18 13.89
N PHE A 16 9.09 -6.44 12.61
CA PHE A 16 8.75 -7.74 12.02
C PHE A 16 9.61 -8.87 12.59
N ILE A 17 10.91 -8.66 12.77
CA ILE A 17 11.83 -9.64 13.38
C ILE A 17 11.41 -9.96 14.82
N LYS A 18 11.03 -8.94 15.60
CA LYS A 18 10.62 -9.09 17.00
C LYS A 18 9.19 -9.59 17.18
N ILE A 19 8.46 -9.85 16.08
CA ILE A 19 7.04 -10.23 16.09
C ILE A 19 6.19 -9.17 16.86
N ASP A 20 6.62 -7.91 16.80
CA ASP A 20 5.96 -6.76 17.45
C ASP A 20 5.25 -5.92 16.39
N TYR A 21 4.30 -6.54 15.69
CA TYR A 21 3.58 -5.92 14.61
C TYR A 21 2.14 -6.38 14.45
N ASP A 22 1.33 -5.49 13.92
CA ASP A 22 -0.08 -5.67 13.61
C ASP A 22 -0.43 -4.88 12.32
N LEU A 23 -1.72 -4.71 12.04
CA LEU A 23 -2.19 -3.90 10.91
C LEU A 23 -1.71 -2.44 10.96
N SER A 24 -1.46 -1.88 12.15
CA SER A 24 -0.91 -0.53 12.28
C SER A 24 0.54 -0.46 11.78
N THR A 25 1.33 -1.52 11.99
CA THR A 25 2.67 -1.62 11.38
C THR A 25 2.60 -1.73 9.86
N ILE A 26 1.64 -2.47 9.31
CA ILE A 26 1.45 -2.55 7.85
C ILE A 26 1.04 -1.18 7.27
N ARG A 27 0.16 -0.46 7.97
CA ARG A 27 -0.16 0.94 7.63
C ARG A 27 1.06 1.85 7.68
N TRP A 28 1.96 1.65 8.63
CA TRP A 28 3.20 2.41 8.71
C TRP A 28 4.08 2.17 7.48
N VAL A 29 4.17 0.93 6.96
CA VAL A 29 4.85 0.65 5.68
C VAL A 29 4.23 1.47 4.55
N ILE A 30 2.90 1.44 4.38
CA ILE A 30 2.20 2.18 3.31
C ILE A 30 2.49 3.68 3.43
N SER A 31 2.42 4.22 4.64
CA SER A 31 2.70 5.63 4.91
C SER A 31 4.14 6.02 4.58
N GLU A 32 5.13 5.20 4.93
CA GLU A 32 6.52 5.47 4.56
C GLU A 32 6.74 5.39 3.05
N VAL A 33 6.17 4.39 2.37
CA VAL A 33 6.23 4.28 0.90
C VAL A 33 5.68 5.55 0.27
N ARG A 34 4.49 5.99 0.68
CA ARG A 34 3.87 7.23 0.21
C ARG A 34 4.77 8.45 0.36
N ASN A 35 5.31 8.66 1.56
CA ASN A 35 6.10 9.84 1.88
C ASN A 35 7.45 9.89 1.15
N THR A 36 7.88 8.76 0.58
CA THR A 36 9.22 8.61 0.01
C THR A 36 9.24 8.03 -1.41
N ILE A 37 8.07 7.91 -2.04
CA ILE A 37 7.91 7.31 -3.37
C ILE A 37 8.75 8.01 -4.45
N TRP A 38 8.97 9.33 -4.32
CA TRP A 38 9.78 10.13 -5.23
C TRP A 38 11.29 9.80 -5.20
N ASP A 39 11.76 9.09 -4.17
CA ASP A 39 13.15 8.66 -3.94
C ASP A 39 13.30 7.13 -4.06
N MET A 40 12.33 6.47 -4.69
CA MET A 40 12.32 5.04 -4.95
C MET A 40 12.43 4.74 -6.44
N ASN A 41 13.05 3.62 -6.78
CA ASN A 41 12.89 2.97 -8.07
C ASN A 41 11.80 1.88 -8.02
N GLN A 42 11.39 1.37 -9.19
CA GLN A 42 10.35 0.34 -9.31
C GLN A 42 10.65 -0.91 -8.46
N THR A 43 11.91 -1.34 -8.38
CA THR A 43 12.29 -2.54 -7.61
C THR A 43 12.11 -2.32 -6.11
N GLU A 44 12.52 -1.16 -5.61
CA GLU A 44 12.35 -0.76 -4.21
C GLU A 44 10.86 -0.66 -3.86
N PHE A 45 10.10 0.04 -4.70
CA PHE A 45 8.64 0.17 -4.56
C PHE A 45 7.96 -1.19 -4.52
N LYS A 46 8.23 -2.05 -5.51
CA LYS A 46 7.67 -3.40 -5.62
C LYS A 46 7.90 -4.23 -4.35
N LYS A 47 9.12 -4.25 -3.83
CA LYS A 47 9.45 -4.99 -2.60
C LYS A 47 8.65 -4.47 -1.40
N LEU A 48 8.61 -3.15 -1.22
CA LEU A 48 7.95 -2.55 -0.06
C LEU A 48 6.42 -2.69 -0.12
N ILE A 49 5.82 -2.45 -1.28
CA ILE A 49 4.35 -2.56 -1.47
C ILE A 49 3.87 -4.02 -1.52
N SER A 50 4.78 -4.99 -1.72
CA SER A 50 4.45 -6.42 -1.60
C SER A 50 4.01 -6.80 -0.18
N ILE A 51 4.46 -6.06 0.85
CA ILE A 51 4.04 -6.29 2.24
C ILE A 51 2.53 -6.10 2.39
N PRO A 52 1.94 -4.91 2.15
CA PRO A 52 0.49 -4.73 2.22
C PRO A 52 -0.26 -5.59 1.20
N SER A 53 0.26 -5.79 -0.03
CA SER A 53 -0.37 -6.70 -1.01
C SER A 53 -0.53 -8.12 -0.45
N SER A 54 0.49 -8.64 0.22
CA SER A 54 0.44 -9.98 0.81
C SER A 54 -0.57 -10.12 1.96
N ILE A 55 -0.95 -9.01 2.60
CA ILE A 55 -1.95 -8.97 3.66
C ILE A 55 -3.35 -8.87 3.06
N LEU A 56 -3.54 -8.08 2.01
CA LEU A 56 -4.80 -8.01 1.28
C LEU A 56 -5.19 -9.33 0.59
N LYS A 57 -4.21 -10.21 0.32
CA LYS A 57 -4.42 -11.57 -0.21
C LYS A 57 -4.82 -12.59 0.85
N GLU A 58 -4.73 -12.25 2.14
CA GLU A 58 -5.26 -13.09 3.20
C GLU A 58 -6.79 -12.96 3.30
N ASP A 59 -7.42 -13.78 4.14
CA ASP A 59 -8.85 -13.65 4.47
C ASP A 59 -9.10 -12.36 5.29
N ALA A 60 -9.09 -11.24 4.58
CA ALA A 60 -9.22 -9.88 5.09
C ALA A 60 -10.52 -9.24 4.60
N TYR A 61 -11.11 -8.38 5.42
CA TYR A 61 -12.35 -7.68 5.10
C TYR A 61 -12.36 -6.28 5.70
N ILE A 62 -13.17 -5.39 5.11
CA ILE A 62 -13.37 -4.03 5.63
C ILE A 62 -14.56 -4.08 6.59
N LYS A 63 -14.36 -3.59 7.82
CA LYS A 63 -15.43 -3.46 8.82
C LYS A 63 -16.49 -2.48 8.34
N ASP A 64 -17.76 -2.89 8.44
CA ASP A 64 -18.92 -2.12 8.00
C ASP A 64 -18.73 -1.54 6.57
N TYR A 65 -18.45 -2.45 5.63
CA TYR A 65 -18.05 -2.11 4.27
C TYR A 65 -19.00 -1.12 3.58
N GLU A 66 -20.31 -1.30 3.74
CA GLU A 66 -21.32 -0.42 3.12
C GLU A 66 -21.24 1.02 3.68
N MET A 67 -21.12 1.17 5.00
CA MET A 67 -21.00 2.49 5.62
C MET A 67 -19.65 3.11 5.29
N TRP A 68 -18.57 2.34 5.39
CA TRP A 68 -17.23 2.78 5.07
C TRP A 68 -17.13 3.34 3.66
N GLN A 69 -17.70 2.67 2.65
CA GLN A 69 -17.68 3.18 1.28
C GLN A 69 -18.43 4.52 1.15
N LYS A 70 -19.64 4.60 1.72
CA LYS A 70 -20.48 5.81 1.63
C LYS A 70 -19.78 7.02 2.25
N GLU A 71 -19.22 6.85 3.43
CA GLU A 71 -18.55 7.93 4.17
C GLU A 71 -17.24 8.38 3.51
N ASN A 72 -16.53 7.45 2.86
CA ASN A 72 -15.20 7.72 2.31
C ASN A 72 -15.18 8.00 0.81
N LYS A 73 -16.31 7.88 0.10
CA LYS A 73 -16.44 8.06 -1.36
C LYS A 73 -15.75 9.34 -1.86
N GLY A 74 -16.05 10.48 -1.25
CA GLY A 74 -15.48 11.77 -1.64
C GLY A 74 -13.96 11.81 -1.52
N TYR A 75 -13.42 11.28 -0.41
CA TYR A 75 -11.98 11.18 -0.18
C TYR A 75 -11.31 10.27 -1.21
N LEU A 76 -11.87 9.07 -1.43
CA LEU A 76 -11.36 8.10 -2.39
C LEU A 76 -11.27 8.67 -3.82
N LEU A 77 -12.32 9.38 -4.26
CA LEU A 77 -12.36 10.04 -5.57
C LEU A 77 -11.39 11.22 -5.66
N SER A 78 -11.26 12.02 -4.60
CA SER A 78 -10.36 13.18 -4.59
C SER A 78 -8.89 12.80 -4.80
N ASN A 79 -8.47 11.64 -4.28
CA ASN A 79 -7.10 11.14 -4.47
C ASN A 79 -6.83 10.65 -5.91
N LEU A 80 -7.85 10.51 -6.75
CA LEU A 80 -7.74 10.03 -8.13
C LEU A 80 -8.10 11.12 -9.16
N SER A 81 -8.26 12.39 -8.74
CA SER A 81 -8.70 13.48 -9.61
C SER A 81 -7.73 13.75 -10.76
N ASP A 82 -6.44 13.66 -10.48
CA ASP A 82 -5.37 14.05 -11.41
C ASP A 82 -4.98 12.92 -12.36
N PHE A 83 -5.49 11.70 -12.11
CA PHE A 83 -5.19 10.51 -12.88
C PHE A 83 -6.19 10.32 -14.03
N LYS A 84 -5.65 10.22 -15.24
CA LYS A 84 -6.41 10.14 -16.51
C LYS A 84 -6.21 8.81 -17.23
N GLU A 85 -5.37 7.93 -16.70
CA GLU A 85 -5.18 6.59 -17.19
C GLU A 85 -6.50 5.82 -17.13
N LYS A 86 -6.76 5.00 -18.16
CA LYS A 86 -7.99 4.21 -18.28
C LYS A 86 -8.28 3.42 -16.99
N TYR A 87 -7.25 2.82 -16.39
CA TYR A 87 -7.36 2.11 -15.12
C TYR A 87 -7.98 2.98 -14.00
N PHE A 88 -7.46 4.19 -13.78
CA PHE A 88 -7.97 5.06 -12.72
C PHE A 88 -9.35 5.65 -13.05
N ILE A 89 -9.71 5.77 -14.33
CA ILE A 89 -11.08 6.13 -14.74
C ILE A 89 -12.06 5.02 -14.33
N GLU A 90 -11.76 3.77 -14.67
CA GLU A 90 -12.57 2.61 -14.30
C GLU A 90 -12.66 2.43 -12.78
N LEU A 91 -11.55 2.66 -12.06
CA LEU A 91 -11.53 2.63 -10.61
C LEU A 91 -12.45 3.69 -9.99
N LYS A 92 -12.47 4.92 -10.55
CA LYS A 92 -13.39 5.98 -10.12
C LYS A 92 -14.85 5.56 -10.32
N GLU A 93 -15.19 4.91 -11.43
CA GLU A 93 -16.55 4.42 -11.68
C GLU A 93 -16.99 3.36 -10.65
N LYS A 94 -16.06 2.45 -10.27
CA LYS A 94 -16.29 1.49 -9.18
C LYS A 94 -16.54 2.21 -7.85
N ILE A 95 -15.76 3.23 -7.52
CA ILE A 95 -15.95 4.03 -6.29
C ILE A 95 -17.29 4.80 -6.32
N TYR A 96 -17.64 5.43 -7.44
CA TYR A 96 -18.92 6.13 -7.60
C TYR A 96 -20.12 5.20 -7.36
N SER A 97 -20.00 3.97 -7.85
CA SER A 97 -21.05 2.95 -7.79
C SER A 97 -21.05 2.11 -6.50
N ASP A 98 -20.30 2.52 -5.47
CA ASP A 98 -20.19 1.78 -4.19
C ASP A 98 -19.71 0.32 -4.39
N LYS A 99 -18.72 0.13 -5.27
CA LYS A 99 -18.13 -1.18 -5.63
C LYS A 99 -16.63 -1.28 -5.35
N TYR A 100 -16.03 -0.27 -4.73
CA TYR A 100 -14.60 -0.29 -4.39
C TYR A 100 -14.29 -1.25 -3.23
N SER A 101 -13.44 -2.23 -3.50
CA SER A 101 -13.18 -3.40 -2.66
C SER A 101 -11.70 -3.62 -2.38
N ILE A 102 -11.40 -4.65 -1.59
CA ILE A 102 -10.01 -5.12 -1.36
C ILE A 102 -9.33 -5.54 -2.67
N ASN A 103 -10.08 -6.16 -3.59
CA ASN A 103 -9.53 -6.54 -4.90
C ASN A 103 -9.09 -5.32 -5.69
N ASP A 104 -9.82 -4.21 -5.59
CA ASP A 104 -9.44 -2.96 -6.26
C ASP A 104 -8.17 -2.35 -5.64
N MET A 105 -7.95 -2.51 -4.33
CA MET A 105 -6.68 -2.14 -3.69
C MET A 105 -5.52 -3.00 -4.22
N LEU A 106 -5.73 -4.30 -4.39
CA LEU A 106 -4.74 -5.21 -4.97
C LEU A 106 -4.43 -4.85 -6.43
N GLU A 107 -5.46 -4.67 -7.25
CA GLU A 107 -5.33 -4.22 -8.64
C GLU A 107 -4.59 -2.87 -8.72
N THR A 108 -4.83 -1.97 -7.76
CA THR A 108 -4.15 -0.66 -7.73
C THR A 108 -2.67 -0.85 -7.45
N ILE A 109 -2.31 -1.71 -6.51
CA ILE A 109 -0.91 -2.03 -6.22
C ILE A 109 -0.23 -2.64 -7.46
N ASP A 110 -0.86 -3.64 -8.08
CA ASP A 110 -0.30 -4.33 -9.23
C ASP A 110 -0.13 -3.36 -10.42
N TYR A 111 -1.15 -2.55 -10.71
CA TYR A 111 -1.07 -1.50 -11.74
C TYR A 111 0.07 -0.51 -11.47
N MET A 112 0.20 -0.04 -10.23
CA MET A 112 1.26 0.89 -9.86
C MET A 112 2.66 0.26 -9.96
N VAL A 113 2.80 -1.02 -9.62
CA VAL A 113 4.07 -1.75 -9.77
C VAL A 113 4.43 -1.86 -11.25
N ASP A 114 3.51 -2.29 -12.09
CA ASP A 114 3.77 -2.54 -13.50
C ASP A 114 4.00 -1.26 -14.31
N ASN A 115 3.45 -0.13 -13.86
CA ASN A 115 3.53 1.16 -14.53
C ASN A 115 4.36 2.20 -13.77
N PHE A 116 5.17 1.78 -12.80
CA PHE A 116 5.83 2.66 -11.83
C PHE A 116 6.60 3.81 -12.49
N ASP A 117 7.52 3.50 -13.41
CA ASP A 117 8.38 4.51 -14.04
C ASP A 117 7.57 5.54 -14.84
N ASN A 118 6.57 5.07 -15.60
CA ASN A 118 5.67 5.93 -16.37
C ASN A 118 4.80 6.82 -15.45
N LEU A 119 4.29 6.26 -14.36
CA LEU A 119 3.55 7.04 -13.36
C LEU A 119 4.45 8.06 -12.68
N GLN A 120 5.72 7.73 -12.43
CA GLN A 120 6.68 8.63 -11.77
C GLN A 120 7.08 9.78 -12.67
N GLU A 121 7.25 9.54 -13.97
CA GLU A 121 7.50 10.56 -14.97
C GLU A 121 6.32 11.54 -15.10
N ASN A 122 5.09 11.03 -15.15
CA ASN A 122 3.89 11.84 -15.41
C ASN A 122 3.30 12.51 -14.15
N HIS A 123 3.40 11.86 -12.99
CA HIS A 123 2.73 12.30 -11.76
C HIS A 123 3.68 12.60 -10.61
N SER A 124 4.94 12.15 -10.69
CA SER A 124 5.95 12.37 -9.66
C SER A 124 5.41 12.06 -8.26
N GLY A 125 5.54 12.99 -7.31
CA GLY A 125 5.03 12.83 -5.93
C GLY A 125 3.53 12.55 -5.81
N LYS A 126 2.70 12.88 -6.82
CA LYS A 126 1.26 12.59 -6.78
C LYS A 126 0.94 11.10 -6.83
N MET A 127 1.91 10.25 -7.19
CA MET A 127 1.78 8.79 -7.05
C MET A 127 1.47 8.32 -5.63
N GLU A 128 1.69 9.16 -4.60
CA GLU A 128 1.27 8.83 -3.25
C GLU A 128 -0.26 8.83 -3.05
N MET A 129 -1.03 9.41 -3.98
CA MET A 129 -2.49 9.59 -3.82
C MET A 129 -3.27 8.27 -3.96
N PRO A 130 -3.06 7.41 -4.97
CA PRO A 130 -3.72 6.09 -4.99
C PRO A 130 -3.39 5.24 -3.75
N LEU A 131 -2.17 5.38 -3.22
CA LEU A 131 -1.77 4.72 -1.97
C LEU A 131 -2.50 5.27 -0.73
N ARG A 132 -3.00 6.52 -0.74
CA ARG A 132 -3.88 7.05 0.32
C ARG A 132 -5.18 6.26 0.42
N ASN A 133 -5.73 5.81 -0.71
CA ASN A 133 -6.95 5.01 -0.74
C ASN A 133 -6.69 3.63 -0.13
N ILE A 134 -5.54 3.02 -0.44
CA ILE A 134 -5.13 1.73 0.15
C ILE A 134 -4.91 1.89 1.65
N GLU A 135 -4.18 2.93 2.10
CA GLU A 135 -3.98 3.18 3.54
C GLU A 135 -5.31 3.39 4.27
N LEU A 136 -6.28 4.09 3.65
CA LEU A 136 -7.62 4.27 4.20
C LEU A 136 -8.34 2.93 4.40
N GLY A 137 -8.26 2.04 3.41
CA GLY A 137 -8.78 0.67 3.53
C GLY A 137 -8.18 -0.07 4.72
N PHE A 138 -6.86 -0.01 4.88
CA PHE A 138 -6.16 -0.61 6.02
C PHE A 138 -6.57 -0.04 7.39
N ARG A 139 -7.14 1.16 7.48
CA ARG A 139 -7.65 1.71 8.76
C ARG A 139 -8.85 0.94 9.28
N ASN A 140 -9.66 0.41 8.37
CA ASN A 140 -10.91 -0.30 8.65
C ASN A 140 -10.81 -1.81 8.35
N LEU A 141 -9.64 -2.28 7.92
CA LEU A 141 -9.38 -3.68 7.63
C LEU A 141 -9.37 -4.51 8.92
N ASP A 142 -9.92 -5.72 8.85
CA ASP A 142 -9.66 -6.80 9.79
C ASP A 142 -9.18 -8.03 9.04
N ILE A 143 -8.56 -8.97 9.75
CA ILE A 143 -8.11 -10.25 9.21
C ILE A 143 -8.67 -11.35 10.10
N SER A 144 -9.37 -12.30 9.50
CA SER A 144 -9.94 -13.45 10.22
C SER A 144 -8.85 -14.29 10.87
N ASN A 145 -7.71 -14.48 10.17
CA ASN A 145 -6.58 -15.25 10.64
C ASN A 145 -5.39 -14.37 11.07
N LYS A 146 -5.42 -13.90 12.33
CA LYS A 146 -4.32 -13.12 12.91
C LYS A 146 -2.97 -13.84 12.93
N LYS A 147 -2.93 -15.18 12.95
CA LYS A 147 -1.67 -15.93 12.90
C LYS A 147 -0.99 -15.80 11.54
N ALA A 148 -1.78 -15.69 10.46
CA ALA A 148 -1.26 -15.47 9.10
C ALA A 148 -0.59 -14.10 8.95
N LEU A 149 -1.04 -13.09 9.70
CA LEU A 149 -0.35 -11.80 9.77
C LEU A 149 1.04 -11.99 10.37
N THR A 150 1.14 -12.64 11.54
CA THR A 150 2.39 -12.76 12.29
C THR A 150 3.41 -13.76 11.73
N SER A 151 2.99 -14.70 10.89
CA SER A 151 3.86 -15.74 10.32
C SER A 151 4.78 -15.23 9.19
N LYS A 152 4.50 -14.06 8.62
CA LYS A 152 5.24 -13.50 7.47
C LYS A 152 6.36 -12.53 7.86
N GLY A 153 6.66 -12.39 9.16
CA GLY A 153 7.53 -11.34 9.69
C GLY A 153 8.93 -11.37 9.09
N GLU A 154 9.58 -12.54 9.06
CA GLU A 154 10.90 -12.70 8.44
C GLU A 154 10.91 -12.30 6.97
N LEU A 155 9.86 -12.67 6.22
CA LEU A 155 9.73 -12.31 4.81
C LEU A 155 9.58 -10.80 4.62
N PHE A 156 8.78 -10.14 5.46
CA PHE A 156 8.59 -8.68 5.42
C PHE A 156 9.86 -7.93 5.77
N SER A 157 10.61 -8.40 6.78
CA SER A 157 11.92 -7.84 7.11
C SER A 157 12.88 -7.96 5.92
N LYS A 158 12.92 -9.13 5.25
CA LYS A 158 13.76 -9.33 4.05
C LYS A 158 13.34 -8.43 2.90
N TYR A 159 12.06 -8.19 2.70
CA TYR A 159 11.59 -7.23 1.67
C TYR A 159 12.09 -5.82 1.96
N ILE A 160 12.02 -5.37 3.22
CA ILE A 160 12.56 -4.08 3.64
C ILE A 160 14.07 -4.03 3.42
N GLU A 161 14.81 -5.00 3.94
CA GLU A 161 16.27 -5.06 3.84
C GLU A 161 16.74 -4.99 2.38
N ASN A 162 16.13 -5.83 1.52
CA ASN A 162 16.45 -5.89 0.10
C ASN A 162 16.05 -4.62 -0.67
N ALA A 163 15.07 -3.85 -0.18
CA ALA A 163 14.69 -2.57 -0.77
C ALA A 163 15.65 -1.46 -0.33
N VAL A 164 16.07 -1.43 0.94
CA VAL A 164 16.83 -0.29 1.49
C VAL A 164 18.34 -0.45 1.41
N ASN A 165 18.86 -1.67 1.45
CA ASN A 165 20.30 -1.96 1.47
C ASN A 165 20.82 -2.56 0.16
N GLY A 166 19.92 -2.90 -0.78
CA GLY A 166 20.25 -3.71 -1.95
C GLY A 166 20.22 -5.20 -1.62
N ALA A 167 20.09 -6.06 -2.63
CA ALA A 167 20.33 -7.49 -2.43
C ALA A 167 21.83 -7.67 -2.15
N LEU A 168 22.19 -8.34 -1.05
CA LEU A 168 23.53 -8.90 -0.85
C LEU A 168 23.80 -9.98 -1.90
#